data_AF-W0RJS3-F1
#
_entry.id   AF-W0RJS3-F1
#
_cell.length_a   1.000
_cell.length_b   1.000
_cell.length_c   1.000
_cell.angle_alpha   90.00
_cell.angle_beta   90.00
_cell.angle_gamma   90.00
#
_symmetry.space_group_name_H-M   'P 1'
#
loop_
_entity.id
_entity.type
_entity.pdbx_description
1 polymer ?
#
loop_
_entity_poly.entity_id
_entity_poly.type
_entity_poly.pdbx_seq_one_letter_code
_entity_poly.pdbx_strand_id
1 'polypeptide(L)'
;MSGAGTEVTAAQWLFPLVRDVSATALIGPEGGTLELPETGLRLVVPADVVGEPTPFRVTARAGRLVAYDFEPEGSEFTPSLRFEQDPSLLEPPPLQSGRPMRMQLGYYEHASAIDETNGVATVTEVHYPIEDGARGTFAVPHFSDYVVCWGTPLTDADDATVGHHPPVQFGRVMRKHLFAGLVAVVAAMTAAACADAPSAPTARPNPVATFAKGGNGNGKGLGLDKSDGSSIDSIVAYLATLHDTVSRETQSVKGMQRLSPLTSMQSASAVIGVDGGMVQLPTAGAYLWVPPGAVSAPTTFSITARPGKAAAYDFQPAGAVFALPLVFIQDKTVLNGTAPTGFTSGALAYFGNDADVDPSTANATASQMRFPLAFSTDQYLTFPIWHFSGYIVSWGCR
;
A
#
# COMPACT_ATOMS: atom_id res chain seq x y z
N MET A 1 21.90 25.05 18.98
CA MET A 1 22.90 24.15 18.39
C MET A 1 22.09 23.00 17.82
N SER A 2 22.04 22.82 16.51
CA SER A 2 21.43 21.63 15.92
C SER A 2 22.24 20.44 16.42
N GLY A 3 21.60 19.50 17.13
CA GLY A 3 22.24 18.24 17.47
C GLY A 3 22.68 17.56 16.17
N ALA A 4 23.80 16.81 16.21
CA ALA A 4 24.11 15.94 15.09
C ALA A 4 22.94 14.95 14.93
N GLY A 5 22.29 14.94 13.76
CA GLY A 5 21.21 14.00 13.48
C GLY A 5 21.70 12.56 13.54
N THR A 6 20.78 11.64 13.84
CA THR A 6 21.00 10.20 13.83
C THR A 6 20.49 9.63 12.52
N GLU A 7 21.32 8.87 11.81
CA GLU A 7 20.87 8.14 10.62
C GLU A 7 20.07 6.90 11.04
N VAL A 8 18.89 6.70 10.45
CA VAL A 8 18.01 5.56 10.69
C VAL A 8 17.65 4.87 9.37
N THR A 9 17.38 3.56 9.43
CA THR A 9 16.82 2.83 8.29
C THR A 9 15.33 3.11 8.23
N ALA A 10 14.88 3.82 7.19
CA ALA A 10 13.48 4.16 7.03
C ALA A 10 12.67 2.90 6.68
N ALA A 11 11.45 2.82 7.21
CA ALA A 11 10.49 1.82 6.80
C ALA A 11 10.03 2.12 5.38
N GLN A 12 9.76 1.07 4.62
CA GLN A 12 9.40 1.16 3.22
C GLN A 12 7.98 0.68 3.03
N TRP A 13 7.24 1.36 2.17
CA TRP A 13 5.95 0.90 1.73
C TRP A 13 6.10 -0.43 0.99
N LEU A 14 5.22 -1.38 1.29
CA LEU A 14 5.05 -2.57 0.46
C LEU A 14 4.69 -2.16 -0.98
N PHE A 15 3.93 -1.06 -1.11
CA PHE A 15 3.57 -0.42 -2.38
C PHE A 15 3.90 1.08 -2.33
N PRO A 16 4.97 1.54 -2.99
CA PRO A 16 5.36 2.95 -3.01
C PRO A 16 4.21 3.89 -3.39
N LEU A 17 4.12 5.04 -2.72
CA LEU A 17 3.13 6.06 -3.02
C LEU A 17 3.54 6.83 -4.29
N VAL A 18 2.64 6.92 -5.27
CA VAL A 18 2.93 7.56 -6.58
C VAL A 18 2.90 9.10 -6.47
N ARG A 19 2.19 9.60 -5.48
CA ARG A 19 2.05 11.02 -5.17
C ARG A 19 1.81 11.18 -3.69
N ASP A 20 1.94 12.40 -3.21
CA ASP A 20 1.55 12.74 -1.86
C ASP A 20 0.06 12.44 -1.66
N VAL A 21 -0.27 11.88 -0.49
CA VAL A 21 -1.64 11.60 -0.07
C VAL A 21 -1.89 12.38 1.21
N SER A 22 -2.95 13.18 1.26
CA SER A 22 -3.26 14.01 2.43
C SER A 22 -4.67 13.74 2.95
N ALA A 23 -4.82 13.86 4.27
CA ALA A 23 -6.11 13.99 4.94
C ALA A 23 -6.13 15.25 5.80
N THR A 24 -7.33 15.81 5.99
CA THR A 24 -7.55 16.98 6.83
C THR A 24 -8.75 16.78 7.74
N ALA A 25 -8.67 17.24 8.99
CA ALA A 25 -9.79 17.25 9.93
C ALA A 25 -9.80 18.56 10.73
N LEU A 26 -10.99 19.04 11.07
CA LEU A 26 -11.15 20.13 12.03
C LEU A 26 -11.42 19.51 13.41
N ILE A 27 -10.47 19.65 14.33
CA ILE A 27 -10.52 18.99 15.64
C ILE A 27 -10.69 20.05 16.73
N GLY A 28 -11.72 19.91 17.56
CA GLY A 28 -12.02 20.81 18.68
C GLY A 28 -11.54 20.29 20.04
N PRO A 29 -11.94 20.97 21.13
CA PRO A 29 -11.60 20.58 22.51
C PRO A 29 -12.06 19.18 22.89
N GLU A 30 -13.05 18.61 22.22
CA GLU A 30 -13.48 17.23 22.40
C GLU A 30 -12.45 16.19 21.94
N GLY A 31 -11.40 16.60 21.23
CA GLY A 31 -10.43 15.72 20.59
C GLY A 31 -10.97 15.16 19.27
N GLY A 32 -10.26 14.20 18.69
CA GLY A 32 -10.64 13.65 17.39
C GLY A 32 -9.70 12.59 16.87
N THR A 33 -9.97 12.13 15.65
CA THR A 33 -9.10 11.23 14.91
C THR A 33 -9.01 11.71 13.47
N LEU A 34 -7.82 11.58 12.90
CA LEU A 34 -7.52 11.82 11.49
C LEU A 34 -6.88 10.55 10.94
N GLU A 35 -7.44 9.98 9.88
CA GLU A 35 -6.97 8.74 9.27
C GLU A 35 -6.44 8.99 7.86
N LEU A 36 -5.46 8.20 7.45
CA LEU A 36 -4.95 8.12 6.09
C LEU A 36 -4.92 6.64 5.69
N PRO A 37 -6.08 6.07 5.31
CA PRO A 37 -6.26 4.61 5.22
C PRO A 37 -5.27 3.89 4.27
N GLU A 38 -4.86 4.54 3.19
CA GLU A 38 -3.98 4.02 2.12
C GLU A 38 -2.56 3.80 2.62
N THR A 39 -2.18 4.57 3.64
CA THR A 39 -0.89 4.48 4.28
C THR A 39 -1.00 3.77 5.63
N GLY A 40 -2.23 3.42 6.03
CA GLY A 40 -2.52 2.85 7.33
C GLY A 40 -2.08 3.76 8.46
N LEU A 41 -2.04 5.08 8.28
CA LEU A 41 -1.82 6.04 9.35
C LEU A 41 -3.14 6.36 10.04
N ARG A 42 -3.07 6.48 11.36
CA ARG A 42 -4.14 7.02 12.20
C ARG A 42 -3.55 7.91 13.26
N LEU A 43 -3.98 9.15 13.30
CA LEU A 43 -3.58 10.13 14.30
C LEU A 43 -4.76 10.40 15.23
N VAL A 44 -4.57 10.15 16.52
CA VAL A 44 -5.57 10.41 17.56
C VAL A 44 -5.15 11.64 18.34
N VAL A 45 -6.04 12.63 18.38
CA VAL A 45 -5.89 13.86 19.14
C VAL A 45 -6.74 13.74 20.41
N PRO A 46 -6.13 13.64 21.61
CA PRO A 46 -6.88 13.57 22.85
C PRO A 46 -7.76 14.82 23.08
N ALA A 47 -8.79 14.67 23.91
CA ALA A 47 -9.58 15.79 24.38
C ALA A 47 -8.71 16.82 25.13
N ASP A 48 -9.15 18.08 25.09
CA ASP A 48 -8.55 19.26 25.72
C ASP A 48 -7.12 19.61 25.24
N VAL A 49 -6.59 18.90 24.24
CA VAL A 49 -5.28 19.20 23.62
C VAL A 49 -5.30 20.52 22.85
N VAL A 50 -6.43 20.86 22.23
CA VAL A 50 -6.66 22.14 21.56
C VAL A 50 -7.82 22.88 22.22
N GLY A 51 -7.71 24.20 22.36
CA GLY A 51 -8.73 25.03 23.00
C GLY A 51 -9.85 25.52 22.07
N GLU A 52 -9.65 25.38 20.76
CA GLU A 52 -10.58 25.81 19.72
C GLU A 52 -10.48 24.88 18.49
N PRO A 53 -11.53 24.81 17.64
CA PRO A 53 -11.48 24.02 16.41
C PRO A 53 -10.26 24.39 15.55
N THR A 54 -9.33 23.46 15.44
CA THR A 54 -8.02 23.64 14.80
C THR A 54 -7.94 22.72 13.58
N PRO A 55 -7.51 23.21 12.40
CA PRO A 55 -7.32 22.35 11.24
C PRO A 55 -6.05 21.51 11.42
N PHE A 56 -6.20 20.20 11.35
CA PHE A 56 -5.12 19.23 11.31
C PHE A 56 -4.98 18.72 9.88
N ARG A 57 -3.75 18.62 9.37
CA ARG A 57 -3.44 17.98 8.09
C ARG A 57 -2.28 17.03 8.28
N VAL A 58 -2.38 15.87 7.64
CA VAL A 58 -1.26 14.94 7.49
C VAL A 58 -1.11 14.62 6.02
N THR A 59 0.14 14.63 5.55
CA THR A 59 0.49 14.29 4.18
C THR A 59 1.53 13.18 4.18
N ALA A 60 1.17 11.99 3.72
CA ALA A 60 2.17 10.98 3.40
C ALA A 60 2.86 11.34 2.09
N ARG A 61 4.19 11.32 2.10
CA ARG A 61 5.00 11.71 0.95
C ARG A 61 5.02 10.63 -0.13
N ALA A 62 5.00 11.06 -1.38
CA ALA A 62 5.27 10.20 -2.53
C ALA A 62 6.66 9.55 -2.37
N GLY A 63 6.77 8.28 -2.77
CA GLY A 63 8.04 7.55 -2.71
C GLY A 63 7.88 6.18 -2.07
N ARG A 64 9.03 5.57 -1.80
CA ARG A 64 9.10 4.24 -1.19
C ARG A 64 9.18 4.35 0.34
N LEU A 65 9.65 5.46 0.88
CA LEU A 65 9.78 5.63 2.32
C LEU A 65 8.46 6.07 2.97
N VAL A 66 8.27 5.60 4.20
CA VAL A 66 7.11 5.89 5.02
C VAL A 66 7.36 7.20 5.77
N ALA A 67 7.15 8.31 5.08
CA ALA A 67 7.38 9.66 5.58
C ALA A 67 6.09 10.50 5.53
N TYR A 68 5.90 11.32 6.55
CA TYR A 68 4.70 12.10 6.79
C TYR A 68 5.03 13.52 7.18
N ASP A 69 4.35 14.48 6.56
CA ASP A 69 4.39 15.89 6.90
C ASP A 69 3.12 16.27 7.67
N PHE A 70 3.26 17.04 8.76
CA PHE A 70 2.15 17.37 9.67
C PHE A 70 1.92 18.88 9.75
N GLU A 71 0.65 19.30 9.66
CA GLU A 71 0.25 20.69 9.90
C GLU A 71 -0.81 20.79 11.00
N PRO A 72 -0.76 21.81 11.87
CA PRO A 72 0.17 22.95 11.84
C PRO A 72 1.58 22.65 12.37
N GLU A 73 2.60 22.86 11.54
CA GLU A 73 4.03 22.69 11.89
C GLU A 73 4.44 23.51 13.13
N GLY A 74 5.36 22.96 13.92
CA GLY A 74 5.95 23.59 15.10
C GLY A 74 5.02 23.73 16.30
N SER A 75 3.83 23.11 16.26
CA SER A 75 2.90 23.12 17.39
C SER A 75 3.30 22.07 18.42
N GLU A 76 3.17 22.40 19.71
CA GLU A 76 3.41 21.47 20.81
C GLU A 76 2.09 21.13 21.50
N PHE A 77 1.94 19.88 21.92
CA PHE A 77 0.71 19.35 22.49
C PHE A 77 0.95 18.76 23.88
N THR A 78 0.04 19.03 24.80
CA THR A 78 0.04 18.42 26.14
C THR A 78 -1.41 18.15 26.55
N PRO A 79 -1.84 16.88 26.63
CA PRO A 79 -1.06 15.65 26.40
C PRO A 79 -0.58 15.46 24.95
N SER A 80 0.41 14.57 24.75
CA SER A 80 0.90 14.20 23.41
C SER A 80 -0.20 13.56 22.57
N LEU A 81 -0.08 13.72 21.25
CA LEU A 81 -0.91 13.03 20.28
C LEU A 81 -0.50 11.56 20.19
N ARG A 82 -1.38 10.71 19.64
CA ARG A 82 -1.07 9.30 19.40
C ARG A 82 -1.05 9.01 17.91
N PHE A 83 0.12 8.63 17.40
CA PHE A 83 0.34 8.21 16.01
C PHE A 83 0.30 6.68 15.95
N GLU A 84 -0.49 6.13 15.02
CA GLU A 84 -0.65 4.68 14.83
C GLU A 84 -0.38 4.30 13.37
N GLN A 85 0.64 3.46 13.12
CA GLN A 85 0.98 2.92 11.80
C GLN A 85 0.60 1.45 11.68
N ASP A 86 -0.12 1.09 10.61
CA ASP A 86 -0.33 -0.32 10.25
C ASP A 86 0.95 -0.93 9.63
N PRO A 87 1.60 -1.91 10.29
CA PRO A 87 2.77 -2.58 9.74
C PRO A 87 2.46 -3.45 8.51
N SER A 88 1.19 -3.77 8.25
CA SER A 88 0.79 -4.64 7.14
C SER A 88 1.07 -4.08 5.75
N LEU A 89 1.17 -2.75 5.68
CA LEU A 89 1.43 -1.99 4.47
C LEU A 89 2.92 -1.71 4.29
N LEU A 90 3.77 -2.20 5.19
CA LEU A 90 5.21 -1.98 5.18
C LEU A 90 5.94 -3.23 4.70
N GLU A 91 7.10 -3.04 4.08
CA GLU A 91 8.05 -4.13 3.88
C GLU A 91 8.49 -4.71 5.24
N PRO A 92 8.73 -6.03 5.34
CA PRO A 92 9.19 -6.65 6.58
C PRO A 92 10.47 -5.96 7.11
N PRO A 93 10.63 -5.84 8.44
CA PRO A 93 11.81 -5.21 9.01
C PRO A 93 13.07 -5.99 8.60
N PRO A 94 14.18 -5.30 8.28
CA PRO A 94 15.44 -5.97 8.05
C PRO A 94 15.88 -6.72 9.32
N LEU A 95 16.62 -7.80 9.10
CA LEU A 95 17.23 -8.56 10.20
C LEU A 95 18.57 -7.93 10.56
N GLN A 96 18.74 -7.55 11.82
CA GLN A 96 20.02 -7.13 12.35
C GLN A 96 20.54 -8.21 13.30
N SER A 97 21.69 -8.80 12.97
CA SER A 97 22.26 -9.92 13.71
C SER A 97 21.27 -11.09 13.91
N GLY A 98 20.43 -11.34 12.91
CA GLY A 98 19.42 -12.40 12.92
C GLY A 98 18.17 -12.09 13.76
N ARG A 99 18.04 -10.88 14.30
CA ARG A 99 16.85 -10.43 15.03
C ARG A 99 16.06 -9.41 14.21
N PRO A 100 14.72 -9.47 14.20
CA PRO A 100 13.91 -8.45 13.56
C PRO A 100 14.08 -7.12 14.31
N MET A 101 14.28 -6.05 13.56
CA MET A 101 14.25 -4.69 14.09
C MET A 101 12.83 -4.32 14.51
N ARG A 102 12.70 -3.38 15.47
CA ARG A 102 11.41 -2.86 15.93
C ARG A 102 11.06 -1.59 15.18
N MET A 103 9.75 -1.38 14.99
CA MET A 103 9.25 -0.12 14.44
C MET A 103 9.54 1.02 15.42
N GLN A 104 9.99 2.14 14.88
CA GLN A 104 10.27 3.39 15.57
C GLN A 104 9.68 4.54 14.75
N LEU A 105 9.56 5.72 15.36
CA LEU A 105 9.13 6.94 14.67
C LEU A 105 10.20 8.01 14.85
N GLY A 106 10.81 8.48 13.77
CA GLY A 106 11.87 9.47 13.81
C GLY A 106 11.40 10.83 13.30
N TYR A 107 11.73 11.90 14.03
CA TYR A 107 11.50 13.28 13.58
C TYR A 107 12.62 13.72 12.63
N TYR A 108 12.27 14.18 11.43
CA TYR A 108 13.23 14.80 10.51
C TYR A 108 12.91 16.29 10.31
N GLU A 109 13.93 17.14 10.29
CA GLU A 109 13.72 18.61 10.22
C GLU A 109 13.25 19.05 8.82
N HIS A 110 13.73 18.39 7.76
CA HIS A 110 13.50 18.80 6.38
C HIS A 110 13.42 17.60 5.44
N ALA A 111 12.67 17.75 4.34
CA ALA A 111 12.55 16.74 3.29
C ALA A 111 13.89 16.22 2.72
N SER A 112 14.96 17.03 2.74
CA SER A 112 16.30 16.63 2.30
C SER A 112 17.03 15.70 3.27
N ALA A 113 16.51 15.51 4.48
CA ALA A 113 17.01 14.54 5.44
C ALA A 113 16.61 13.10 5.08
N ILE A 114 15.72 12.92 4.11
CA ILE A 114 15.28 11.62 3.59
C ILE A 114 16.08 11.28 2.33
N ASP A 115 16.74 10.13 2.36
CA ASP A 115 17.42 9.53 1.21
C ASP A 115 16.64 8.32 0.69
N GLU A 116 15.70 8.59 -0.23
CA GLU A 116 14.89 7.58 -0.91
C GLU A 116 15.74 6.53 -1.64
N THR A 117 16.95 6.90 -2.10
CA THR A 117 17.80 5.99 -2.88
C THR A 117 18.42 4.94 -1.99
N ASN A 118 18.92 5.34 -0.83
CA ASN A 118 19.59 4.44 0.13
C ASN A 118 18.62 3.86 1.17
N GLY A 119 17.38 4.36 1.22
CA GLY A 119 16.38 3.90 2.16
C GLY A 119 16.65 4.32 3.61
N VAL A 120 17.31 5.47 3.80
CA VAL A 120 17.71 6.00 5.11
C VAL A 120 17.16 7.40 5.32
N ALA A 121 17.09 7.83 6.58
CA ALA A 121 16.73 9.19 6.95
C ALA A 121 17.62 9.68 8.09
N THR A 122 17.91 10.98 8.12
CA THR A 122 18.56 11.64 9.25
C THR A 122 17.50 12.24 10.16
N VAL A 123 17.42 11.77 11.40
CA VAL A 123 16.41 12.17 12.37
C VAL A 123 17.05 12.80 13.60
N THR A 124 16.40 13.80 14.20
CA THR A 124 16.90 14.49 15.40
C THR A 124 16.30 13.92 16.68
N GLU A 125 15.15 13.26 16.59
CA GLU A 125 14.48 12.56 17.70
C GLU A 125 13.97 11.20 17.23
N VAL A 126 13.95 10.22 18.15
CA VAL A 126 13.40 8.88 17.91
C VAL A 126 12.42 8.53 19.02
N HIS A 127 11.21 8.14 18.63
CA HIS A 127 10.16 7.67 19.52
C HIS A 127 10.01 6.16 19.40
N TYR A 128 9.82 5.53 20.56
CA TYR A 128 9.59 4.09 20.67
C TYR A 128 8.09 3.82 20.81
N PRO A 129 7.61 2.63 20.39
CA PRO A 129 6.22 2.27 20.55
C PRO A 129 5.81 2.28 22.03
N ILE A 130 4.67 2.89 22.35
CA ILE A 130 4.10 2.93 23.70
C ILE A 130 3.22 1.71 24.02
N GLU A 131 2.83 0.94 22.99
CA GLU A 131 2.02 -0.28 23.12
C GLU A 131 2.49 -1.37 22.14
N ASP A 132 2.56 -2.62 22.62
CA ASP A 132 2.77 -3.81 21.79
C ASP A 132 1.43 -4.24 21.16
N GLY A 133 0.96 -3.43 20.19
CA GLY A 133 -0.27 -3.65 19.45
C GLY A 133 -0.08 -4.31 18.09
N ALA A 134 -1.18 -4.54 17.38
CA ALA A 134 -1.15 -4.90 15.95
C ALA A 134 -0.65 -3.74 15.07
N ARG A 135 -0.67 -2.51 15.60
CA ARG A 135 -0.20 -1.27 14.98
C ARG A 135 0.97 -0.72 15.78
N GLY A 136 1.95 -0.11 15.11
CA GLY A 136 3.00 0.65 15.78
C GLY A 136 2.39 1.94 16.34
N THR A 137 2.37 2.07 17.67
CA THR A 137 1.69 3.18 18.36
C THR A 137 2.71 4.06 19.08
N PHE A 138 2.74 5.35 18.79
CA PHE A 138 3.76 6.29 19.27
C PHE A 138 3.13 7.54 19.89
N ALA A 139 3.78 8.10 20.91
CA ALA A 139 3.41 9.40 21.46
C ALA A 139 4.16 10.52 20.72
N VAL A 140 3.42 11.48 20.19
CA VAL A 140 3.94 12.60 19.37
C VAL A 140 3.68 13.91 20.12
N PRO A 141 4.69 14.52 20.75
CA PRO A 141 4.52 15.73 21.56
C PRO A 141 4.46 17.02 20.74
N HIS A 142 4.87 16.99 19.47
CA HIS A 142 4.88 18.15 18.59
C HIS A 142 4.50 17.77 17.16
N PHE A 143 4.03 18.75 16.40
CA PHE A 143 3.76 18.61 14.98
C PHE A 143 4.97 19.03 14.17
N SER A 144 5.57 18.01 13.61
CA SER A 144 6.74 18.06 12.76
C SER A 144 6.66 16.90 11.78
N ASP A 145 7.63 16.81 10.88
CA ASP A 145 7.66 15.73 9.90
C ASP A 145 8.26 14.46 10.50
N TYR A 146 7.60 13.32 10.27
CA TYR A 146 7.99 12.04 10.85
C TYR A 146 8.21 10.98 9.80
N VAL A 147 9.24 10.17 9.99
CA VAL A 147 9.52 8.96 9.21
C VAL A 147 9.32 7.74 10.11
N VAL A 148 8.56 6.76 9.66
CA VAL A 148 8.54 5.45 10.32
C VAL A 148 9.84 4.75 9.96
N CYS A 149 10.54 4.20 10.96
CA CYS A 149 11.84 3.59 10.77
C CYS A 149 11.94 2.25 11.50
N TRP A 150 13.01 1.52 11.18
CA TRP A 150 13.39 0.29 11.87
C TRP A 150 14.61 0.59 12.72
N GLY A 151 14.56 0.25 14.01
CA GLY A 151 15.70 0.35 14.91
C GLY A 151 15.91 -0.90 15.74
N THR A 152 17.11 -1.01 16.35
CA THR A 152 17.38 -2.07 17.32
C THR A 152 16.37 -1.98 18.47
N PRO A 153 15.87 -3.11 18.98
CA PRO A 153 15.19 -3.11 20.27
C PRO A 153 16.10 -2.44 21.30
N LEU A 154 15.55 -1.56 22.12
CA LEU A 154 16.23 -1.11 23.33
C LEU A 154 16.63 -2.36 24.11
N THR A 155 17.90 -2.44 24.54
CA THR A 155 18.26 -3.45 25.53
C THR A 155 17.57 -3.08 26.85
N ASP A 156 17.35 -4.04 27.75
CA ASP A 156 16.78 -3.75 29.07
C ASP A 156 17.57 -2.65 29.83
N ALA A 157 18.85 -2.48 29.49
CA ALA A 157 19.70 -1.40 30.00
C ALA A 157 19.35 -0.03 29.41
N ASP A 158 18.92 0.03 28.15
CA ASP A 158 18.51 1.27 27.49
C ASP A 158 17.07 1.66 27.91
N ASP A 159 16.17 0.68 28.06
CA ASP A 159 14.77 0.91 28.48
C ASP A 159 14.68 1.57 29.87
N ALA A 160 15.58 1.21 30.79
CA ALA A 160 15.68 1.81 32.12
C ALA A 160 16.07 3.31 32.10
N THR A 161 16.59 3.81 30.97
CA THR A 161 16.99 5.22 30.78
C THR A 161 16.03 6.03 29.90
N VAL A 162 15.23 5.37 29.06
CA VAL A 162 14.21 6.01 28.21
C VAL A 162 12.90 6.27 28.99
N GLY A 163 12.72 5.60 30.15
CA GLY A 163 11.65 5.88 31.09
C GLY A 163 11.69 7.30 31.63
N HIS A 164 10.87 8.19 31.04
CA HIS A 164 10.62 9.57 31.44
C HIS A 164 11.71 10.56 30.98
N HIS A 165 11.78 10.82 29.68
CA HIS A 165 12.22 12.16 29.28
C HIS A 165 11.25 13.18 29.90
N PRO A 166 11.70 14.05 30.83
CA PRO A 166 10.88 15.17 31.26
C PRO A 166 10.55 16.00 30.00
N PRO A 167 9.36 16.62 29.94
CA PRO A 167 8.99 17.46 28.81
C PRO A 167 10.14 18.43 28.51
N VAL A 168 10.67 18.36 27.29
CA VAL A 168 11.70 19.30 26.85
C VAL A 168 11.08 20.68 26.99
N GLN A 169 11.60 21.50 27.91
CA GLN A 169 11.11 22.86 28.10
C GLN A 169 11.61 23.71 26.94
N PHE A 170 10.90 23.66 25.82
CA PHE A 170 11.04 24.67 24.78
C PHE A 170 10.46 25.98 25.32
N GLY A 171 11.28 27.03 25.29
CA GLY A 171 10.84 28.36 25.65
C GLY A 171 9.66 28.75 24.76
N ARG A 172 8.50 28.95 25.37
CA ARG A 172 7.22 29.32 24.75
C ARG A 172 7.37 30.61 23.92
N VAL A 173 7.80 30.49 22.66
CA VAL A 173 7.79 31.60 21.69
C VAL A 173 6.60 31.37 20.76
N MET A 174 5.39 31.71 21.24
CA MET A 174 4.23 31.85 20.36
C MET A 174 4.52 32.98 19.34
N ARG A 175 4.92 32.62 18.13
CA ARG A 175 4.80 33.53 16.98
C ARG A 175 3.33 33.57 16.59
N LYS A 176 2.66 34.66 16.97
CA LYS A 176 1.32 35.00 16.48
C LYS A 176 1.40 35.26 14.98
N HIS A 177 1.08 34.26 14.17
CA HIS A 177 0.73 34.49 12.78
C HIS A 177 -0.78 34.67 12.68
N LEU A 178 -1.21 35.93 12.48
CA LEU A 178 -2.56 36.26 12.05
C LEU A 178 -2.73 35.73 10.62
N PHE A 179 -3.58 34.71 10.44
CA PHE A 179 -4.17 34.41 9.13
C PHE A 179 -5.62 34.87 9.13
N ALA A 180 -5.92 35.84 8.26
CA ALA A 180 -7.24 36.37 8.01
C ALA A 180 -7.60 36.15 6.53
N GLY A 181 -8.81 35.63 6.29
CA GLY A 181 -9.49 35.57 4.99
C GLY A 181 -9.21 34.28 4.20
N LEU A 182 -10.14 33.68 3.46
CA LEU A 182 -11.47 34.10 3.02
C LEU A 182 -12.20 32.82 2.56
N VAL A 183 -13.42 32.60 3.04
CA VAL A 183 -14.33 31.57 2.51
C VAL A 183 -14.95 32.09 1.22
N ALA A 184 -14.85 31.32 0.13
CA ALA A 184 -15.67 31.52 -1.06
C ALA A 184 -16.25 30.17 -1.50
N VAL A 185 -17.57 30.05 -1.32
CA VAL A 185 -18.42 28.98 -1.85
C VAL A 185 -18.64 29.22 -3.34
N VAL A 186 -18.39 28.21 -4.17
CA VAL A 186 -18.96 28.14 -5.53
C VAL A 186 -19.62 26.78 -5.70
N ALA A 187 -20.94 26.83 -5.91
CA ALA A 187 -21.78 25.71 -6.27
C ALA A 187 -21.92 25.62 -7.81
N ALA A 188 -22.35 24.43 -8.22
CA ALA A 188 -22.86 24.01 -9.53
C ALA A 188 -21.83 23.57 -10.58
N MET A 189 -21.82 22.26 -10.87
CA MET A 189 -22.28 21.76 -12.17
C MET A 189 -22.90 20.36 -12.01
N THR A 190 -24.18 20.26 -12.32
CA THR A 190 -24.86 19.04 -12.76
C THR A 190 -24.48 18.76 -14.21
N ALA A 191 -23.98 17.55 -14.49
CA ALA A 191 -24.13 16.93 -15.81
C ALA A 191 -24.50 15.45 -15.60
N ALA A 192 -25.71 15.13 -16.04
CA ALA A 192 -26.21 13.78 -16.14
C ALA A 192 -25.44 13.01 -17.22
N ALA A 193 -24.97 11.82 -16.89
CA ALA A 193 -24.69 10.77 -17.86
C ALA A 193 -25.11 9.43 -17.24
N CYS A 194 -26.37 9.06 -17.47
CA CYS A 194 -26.78 7.66 -17.36
C CYS A 194 -26.13 6.93 -18.55
N ALA A 195 -25.05 6.20 -18.27
CA ALA A 195 -24.67 5.06 -19.09
C ALA A 195 -24.88 3.85 -18.21
N ASP A 196 -25.79 2.95 -18.64
CA ASP A 196 -25.95 1.63 -18.04
C ASP A 196 -24.59 0.91 -18.09
N ALA A 197 -23.89 0.87 -16.96
CA ALA A 197 -22.76 -0.03 -16.80
C ALA A 197 -23.31 -1.47 -16.94
N PRO A 198 -22.68 -2.33 -17.75
CA PRO A 198 -23.12 -3.72 -17.84
C PRO A 198 -23.11 -4.34 -16.45
N SER A 199 -24.27 -4.82 -16.01
CA SER A 199 -24.38 -5.59 -14.78
C SER A 199 -23.42 -6.78 -14.87
N ALA A 200 -22.61 -6.98 -13.82
CA ALA A 200 -21.79 -8.17 -13.70
C ALA A 200 -22.65 -9.42 -14.02
N PRO A 201 -22.16 -10.36 -14.83
CA PRO A 201 -22.97 -11.52 -15.20
C PRO A 201 -23.40 -12.25 -13.92
N THR A 202 -24.70 -12.50 -13.78
CA THR A 202 -25.21 -13.46 -12.81
C THR A 202 -24.43 -14.75 -12.97
N ALA A 203 -23.61 -15.09 -11.97
CA ALA A 203 -22.86 -16.32 -11.94
C ALA A 203 -23.81 -17.49 -12.23
N ARG A 204 -23.46 -18.35 -13.19
CA ARG A 204 -24.19 -19.59 -13.41
C ARG A 204 -24.15 -20.41 -12.12
N PRO A 205 -25.26 -20.99 -11.66
CA PRO A 205 -25.23 -21.94 -10.57
C PRO A 205 -24.41 -23.16 -11.03
N ASN A 206 -23.20 -23.30 -10.51
CA ASN A 206 -22.45 -24.55 -10.65
C ASN A 206 -23.12 -25.62 -9.77
N PRO A 207 -23.18 -26.88 -10.24
CA PRO A 207 -23.72 -27.98 -9.46
C PRO A 207 -22.87 -28.17 -8.19
N VAL A 208 -23.59 -28.32 -7.08
CA VAL A 208 -23.07 -28.51 -5.72
C VAL A 208 -21.97 -29.57 -5.71
N ALA A 209 -20.72 -29.14 -5.58
CA ALA A 209 -19.66 -29.99 -5.07
C ALA A 209 -19.72 -29.90 -3.54
N THR A 210 -20.14 -30.99 -2.91
CA THR A 210 -20.14 -31.15 -1.47
C THR A 210 -18.69 -31.14 -0.98
N PHE A 211 -18.22 -30.02 -0.43
CA PHE A 211 -16.96 -29.96 0.28
C PHE A 211 -17.18 -29.87 1.79
N ALA A 212 -16.42 -30.71 2.49
CA ALA A 212 -16.47 -30.90 3.91
C ALA A 212 -16.16 -29.61 4.69
N LYS A 213 -16.92 -29.42 5.76
CA LYS A 213 -16.70 -28.42 6.79
C LYS A 213 -15.37 -28.71 7.49
N GLY A 214 -14.35 -27.89 7.27
CA GLY A 214 -13.06 -28.00 7.95
C GLY A 214 -12.30 -26.68 7.94
N GLY A 215 -11.91 -26.22 9.13
CA GLY A 215 -10.91 -25.15 9.30
C GLY A 215 -11.41 -23.89 9.99
N ASN A 216 -11.46 -23.92 11.33
CA ASN A 216 -11.52 -22.74 12.18
C ASN A 216 -10.20 -21.95 12.03
N GLY A 217 -10.19 -20.88 11.23
CA GLY A 217 -9.03 -20.04 11.02
C GLY A 217 -9.01 -18.85 11.98
N ASN A 218 -8.28 -18.97 13.09
CA ASN A 218 -7.81 -17.83 13.89
C ASN A 218 -6.67 -17.10 13.15
N GLY A 219 -6.94 -16.62 11.93
CA GLY A 219 -6.01 -15.76 11.21
C GLY A 219 -6.03 -14.38 11.81
N LYS A 220 -4.91 -13.96 12.43
CA LYS A 220 -4.65 -12.54 12.73
C LYS A 220 -4.62 -11.78 11.40
N GLY A 221 -5.76 -11.21 11.02
CA GLY A 221 -5.91 -10.35 9.85
C GLY A 221 -5.18 -9.03 10.04
N LEU A 222 -4.59 -8.53 8.96
CA LEU A 222 -3.97 -7.21 8.85
C LEU A 222 -5.07 -6.17 9.08
N GLY A 223 -4.94 -5.36 10.13
CA GLY A 223 -6.01 -4.54 10.72
C GLY A 223 -6.39 -3.30 9.91
N LEU A 224 -7.07 -3.52 8.79
CA LEU A 224 -7.73 -2.50 7.96
C LEU A 224 -9.16 -2.29 8.50
N ASP A 225 -9.37 -1.23 9.28
CA ASP A 225 -10.70 -0.78 9.75
C ASP A 225 -11.20 0.43 8.93
N LYS A 226 -12.52 0.62 8.87
CA LYS A 226 -13.27 1.14 7.71
C LYS A 226 -13.82 2.58 7.85
N SER A 227 -13.00 3.61 8.05
CA SER A 227 -13.57 4.92 8.41
C SER A 227 -13.05 6.20 7.77
N ASP A 228 -12.75 6.26 6.46
CA ASP A 228 -13.03 7.45 5.61
C ASP A 228 -12.51 7.31 4.16
N GLY A 229 -13.37 7.61 3.18
CA GLY A 229 -13.16 7.27 1.76
C GLY A 229 -12.37 8.27 0.91
N SER A 230 -11.51 9.13 1.47
CA SER A 230 -10.99 10.30 0.73
C SER A 230 -9.73 10.08 -0.12
N SER A 231 -8.99 9.01 0.10
CA SER A 231 -7.62 8.91 -0.43
C SER A 231 -7.38 7.69 -1.33
N ILE A 232 -8.27 6.69 -1.25
CA ILE A 232 -8.52 5.65 -2.26
C ILE A 232 -8.82 6.33 -3.58
N ASP A 233 -9.66 7.36 -3.57
CA ASP A 233 -10.08 8.16 -4.72
C ASP A 233 -8.90 8.68 -5.54
N SER A 234 -7.74 8.87 -4.92
CA SER A 234 -6.57 9.44 -5.57
C SER A 234 -5.78 8.40 -6.41
N ILE A 235 -5.54 7.21 -5.85
CA ILE A 235 -4.93 6.09 -6.59
C ILE A 235 -5.93 5.58 -7.63
N VAL A 236 -7.20 5.49 -7.24
CA VAL A 236 -8.34 5.20 -8.11
C VAL A 236 -8.41 6.17 -9.28
N ALA A 237 -8.28 7.48 -9.08
CA ALA A 237 -8.33 8.46 -10.16
C ALA A 237 -7.16 8.27 -11.13
N TYR A 238 -5.93 8.06 -10.65
CA TYR A 238 -4.79 7.79 -11.52
C TYR A 238 -4.97 6.49 -12.30
N LEU A 239 -5.35 5.43 -11.60
CA LEU A 239 -5.64 4.13 -12.18
C LEU A 239 -6.76 4.20 -13.22
N ALA A 240 -7.79 5.03 -12.98
CA ALA A 240 -8.90 5.28 -13.91
C ALA A 240 -8.46 6.07 -15.17
N THR A 241 -7.39 6.86 -15.10
CA THR A 241 -6.81 7.54 -16.27
C THR A 241 -5.95 6.62 -17.15
N LEU A 242 -5.56 5.44 -16.65
CA LEU A 242 -4.84 4.45 -17.43
C LEU A 242 -5.80 3.79 -18.40
N HIS A 243 -5.92 4.39 -19.58
CA HIS A 243 -6.68 3.83 -20.68
C HIS A 243 -6.17 2.45 -21.07
N ASP A 244 -7.12 1.57 -21.36
CA ASP A 244 -6.90 0.23 -21.88
C ASP A 244 -6.36 0.30 -23.32
N THR A 245 -5.07 0.61 -23.50
CA THR A 245 -4.41 0.53 -24.80
C THR A 245 -4.19 -0.93 -25.17
N VAL A 246 -5.25 -1.56 -25.69
CA VAL A 246 -5.23 -2.94 -26.16
C VAL A 246 -4.94 -2.96 -27.65
N SER A 247 -3.77 -3.48 -28.03
CA SER A 247 -3.63 -4.09 -29.35
C SER A 247 -4.48 -5.36 -29.35
N ARG A 248 -5.43 -5.48 -30.29
CA ARG A 248 -6.29 -6.67 -30.45
C ARG A 248 -5.67 -7.73 -31.36
N GLU A 249 -4.45 -7.51 -31.83
CA GLU A 249 -3.74 -8.50 -32.62
C GLU A 249 -3.18 -9.57 -31.69
N THR A 250 -3.40 -10.83 -32.05
CA THR A 250 -2.79 -11.95 -31.35
C THR A 250 -1.29 -11.95 -31.59
N GLN A 251 -0.50 -11.96 -30.52
CA GLN A 251 0.95 -11.89 -30.57
C GLN A 251 1.56 -13.06 -29.79
N SER A 252 2.67 -13.58 -30.30
CA SER A 252 3.50 -14.53 -29.55
C SER A 252 4.33 -13.76 -28.54
N VAL A 253 4.20 -14.11 -27.26
CA VAL A 253 4.94 -13.49 -26.16
C VAL A 253 5.81 -14.50 -25.45
N LYS A 254 6.94 -14.02 -24.90
CA LYS A 254 7.82 -14.82 -24.04
C LYS A 254 7.55 -14.50 -22.58
N GLY A 255 6.92 -15.43 -21.89
CA GLY A 255 6.72 -15.41 -20.45
C GLY A 255 8.05 -15.34 -19.68
N MET A 256 8.04 -14.61 -18.57
CA MET A 256 9.05 -14.74 -17.53
C MET A 256 8.97 -16.14 -16.92
N GLN A 257 10.12 -16.69 -16.58
CA GLN A 257 10.23 -18.05 -16.04
C GLN A 257 10.47 -17.99 -14.53
N ARG A 258 9.84 -18.86 -13.77
CA ARG A 258 10.13 -19.06 -12.34
C ARG A 258 11.52 -19.68 -12.17
N LEU A 259 12.20 -19.31 -11.09
CA LEU A 259 13.45 -19.96 -10.67
C LEU A 259 13.20 -21.43 -10.34
N SER A 260 12.10 -21.70 -9.63
CA SER A 260 11.64 -23.05 -9.27
C SER A 260 10.31 -23.32 -9.98
N PRO A 261 10.27 -24.23 -10.97
CA PRO A 261 9.02 -24.60 -11.64
C PRO A 261 8.01 -25.17 -10.64
N LEU A 262 6.73 -24.80 -10.79
CA LEU A 262 5.66 -25.39 -9.99
C LEU A 262 5.32 -26.79 -10.51
N THR A 263 5.21 -27.78 -9.63
CA THR A 263 4.87 -29.17 -10.02
C THR A 263 3.36 -29.40 -10.17
N SER A 264 2.55 -28.49 -9.62
CA SER A 264 1.08 -28.54 -9.65
C SER A 264 0.51 -27.12 -9.59
N MET A 265 -0.78 -26.97 -9.87
CA MET A 265 -1.51 -25.72 -9.66
C MET A 265 -1.43 -25.31 -8.18
N GLN A 266 -1.24 -24.03 -7.90
CA GLN A 266 -1.32 -23.48 -6.55
C GLN A 266 -2.32 -22.34 -6.52
N SER A 267 -3.17 -22.27 -5.50
CA SER A 267 -4.24 -21.28 -5.44
C SER A 267 -4.27 -20.59 -4.08
N ALA A 268 -4.64 -19.31 -4.09
CA ALA A 268 -5.05 -18.56 -2.92
C ALA A 268 -6.41 -17.91 -3.18
N SER A 269 -7.19 -17.67 -2.13
CA SER A 269 -8.47 -16.98 -2.23
C SER A 269 -8.75 -16.12 -1.00
N ALA A 270 -9.52 -15.05 -1.18
CA ALA A 270 -10.07 -14.26 -0.08
C ALA A 270 -11.48 -13.75 -0.44
N VAL A 271 -12.33 -13.56 0.58
CA VAL A 271 -13.59 -12.82 0.41
C VAL A 271 -13.30 -11.36 0.70
N ILE A 272 -13.44 -10.51 -0.30
CA ILE A 272 -13.10 -9.09 -0.22
C ILE A 272 -14.36 -8.26 -0.46
N GLY A 273 -14.62 -7.30 0.42
CA GLY A 273 -15.79 -6.42 0.37
C GLY A 273 -15.47 -5.03 -0.17
N VAL A 274 -16.38 -4.08 0.11
CA VAL A 274 -16.26 -2.68 -0.33
C VAL A 274 -15.01 -1.98 0.18
N ASP A 275 -14.45 -2.44 1.29
CA ASP A 275 -13.27 -1.85 1.92
C ASP A 275 -11.95 -2.36 1.33
N GLY A 276 -12.02 -3.13 0.23
CA GLY A 276 -10.84 -3.68 -0.41
C GLY A 276 -10.16 -4.77 0.43
N GLY A 277 -9.00 -5.22 -0.05
CA GLY A 277 -8.25 -6.30 0.59
C GLY A 277 -7.17 -6.86 -0.33
N MET A 278 -6.56 -7.98 0.10
CA MET A 278 -5.47 -8.62 -0.64
C MET A 278 -5.63 -10.13 -0.71
N VAL A 279 -5.32 -10.71 -1.88
CA VAL A 279 -5.06 -12.15 -2.05
C VAL A 279 -3.56 -12.34 -2.24
N GLN A 280 -2.96 -13.23 -1.44
CA GLN A 280 -1.52 -13.50 -1.49
C GLN A 280 -1.28 -14.96 -1.88
N LEU A 281 -0.40 -15.19 -2.86
CA LEU A 281 0.11 -16.51 -3.23
C LEU A 281 1.66 -16.48 -3.22
N PRO A 282 2.28 -16.45 -2.02
CA PRO A 282 3.71 -16.16 -1.88
C PRO A 282 4.61 -17.18 -2.57
N THR A 283 4.19 -18.45 -2.64
CA THR A 283 4.95 -19.53 -3.31
C THR A 283 5.14 -19.30 -4.80
N ALA A 284 4.29 -18.49 -5.43
CA ALA A 284 4.42 -18.06 -6.82
C ALA A 284 4.87 -16.59 -6.95
N GLY A 285 5.12 -15.90 -5.84
CA GLY A 285 5.43 -14.47 -5.80
C GLY A 285 4.28 -13.61 -6.36
N ALA A 286 3.03 -14.05 -6.23
CA ALA A 286 1.88 -13.38 -6.81
C ALA A 286 1.00 -12.76 -5.73
N TYR A 287 0.63 -11.50 -5.92
CA TYR A 287 -0.25 -10.76 -5.03
C TYR A 287 -1.30 -10.02 -5.85
N LEU A 288 -2.52 -9.97 -5.34
CA LEU A 288 -3.61 -9.20 -5.91
C LEU A 288 -4.16 -8.27 -4.83
N TRP A 289 -3.98 -6.98 -5.04
CA TRP A 289 -4.63 -5.97 -4.23
C TRP A 289 -5.93 -5.53 -4.90
N VAL A 290 -7.02 -5.59 -4.14
CA VAL A 290 -8.34 -5.10 -4.51
C VAL A 290 -8.53 -3.79 -3.78
N PRO A 291 -8.49 -2.64 -4.49
CA PRO A 291 -8.66 -1.37 -3.83
C PRO A 291 -10.07 -1.25 -3.25
N PRO A 292 -10.25 -0.45 -2.19
CA PRO A 292 -11.58 -0.11 -1.69
C PRO A 292 -12.44 0.50 -2.80
N GLY A 293 -13.74 0.23 -2.78
CA GLY A 293 -14.70 0.62 -3.81
C GLY A 293 -14.67 -0.24 -5.08
N ALA A 294 -13.68 -1.14 -5.26
CA ALA A 294 -13.59 -1.93 -6.49
C ALA A 294 -14.73 -2.94 -6.67
N VAL A 295 -15.37 -3.33 -5.55
CA VAL A 295 -16.58 -4.15 -5.50
C VAL A 295 -17.60 -3.55 -4.56
N SER A 296 -18.89 -3.74 -4.85
CA SER A 296 -20.00 -3.23 -4.04
C SER A 296 -20.55 -4.25 -3.01
N ALA A 297 -20.07 -5.50 -3.06
CA ALA A 297 -20.49 -6.57 -2.18
C ALA A 297 -19.32 -7.55 -1.94
N PRO A 298 -19.33 -8.29 -0.81
CA PRO A 298 -18.36 -9.35 -0.56
C PRO A 298 -18.24 -10.32 -1.73
N THR A 299 -17.06 -10.36 -2.34
CA THR A 299 -16.75 -11.13 -3.55
C THR A 299 -15.60 -12.07 -3.26
N THR A 300 -15.70 -13.33 -3.68
CA THR A 300 -14.57 -14.26 -3.56
C THR A 300 -13.61 -14.05 -4.71
N PHE A 301 -12.41 -13.58 -4.38
CA PHE A 301 -11.29 -13.44 -5.28
C PHE A 301 -10.40 -14.66 -5.18
N SER A 302 -9.90 -15.17 -6.31
CA SER A 302 -8.86 -16.20 -6.33
C SER A 302 -7.81 -15.92 -7.38
N ILE A 303 -6.57 -16.27 -7.05
CA ILE A 303 -5.44 -16.35 -7.98
C ILE A 303 -4.98 -17.80 -7.97
N THR A 304 -4.85 -18.40 -9.15
CA THR A 304 -4.29 -19.73 -9.36
C THR A 304 -3.05 -19.66 -10.23
N ALA A 305 -1.89 -19.97 -9.67
CA ALA A 305 -0.64 -20.12 -10.41
C ALA A 305 -0.59 -21.46 -11.15
N ARG A 306 -0.28 -21.41 -12.45
CA ARG A 306 -0.18 -22.59 -13.31
C ARG A 306 1.10 -23.39 -13.07
N PRO A 307 1.07 -24.73 -13.23
CA PRO A 307 2.27 -25.56 -13.15
C PRO A 307 3.28 -25.18 -14.25
N GLY A 308 4.55 -25.55 -14.02
CA GLY A 308 5.65 -25.34 -14.95
C GLY A 308 6.48 -24.09 -14.66
N LYS A 309 7.25 -23.69 -15.66
CA LYS A 309 8.20 -22.58 -15.59
C LYS A 309 7.53 -21.23 -15.80
N ALA A 310 6.46 -21.16 -16.58
CA ALA A 310 5.82 -19.89 -16.93
C ALA A 310 5.18 -19.20 -15.71
N ALA A 311 5.46 -17.92 -15.49
CA ALA A 311 4.73 -17.09 -14.52
C ALA A 311 3.32 -16.74 -15.04
N ALA A 312 2.45 -17.75 -15.11
CA ALA A 312 1.07 -17.65 -15.58
C ALA A 312 0.07 -17.91 -14.47
N TYR A 313 -1.04 -17.16 -14.50
CA TYR A 313 -2.05 -17.10 -13.46
C TYR A 313 -3.46 -17.07 -14.05
N ASP A 314 -4.39 -17.73 -13.38
CA ASP A 314 -5.83 -17.58 -13.61
C ASP A 314 -6.46 -16.81 -12.46
N PHE A 315 -7.30 -15.83 -12.79
CA PHE A 315 -8.00 -15.02 -11.81
C PHE A 315 -9.50 -15.34 -11.80
N GLN A 316 -10.09 -15.40 -10.60
CA GLN A 316 -11.52 -15.64 -10.41
C GLN A 316 -12.16 -14.53 -9.56
N PRO A 317 -13.42 -14.12 -9.87
CA PRO A 317 -14.32 -14.71 -10.86
C PRO A 317 -13.97 -14.33 -12.32
N ALA A 318 -13.77 -15.34 -13.18
CA ALA A 318 -13.40 -15.13 -14.57
C ALA A 318 -14.45 -14.32 -15.34
N GLY A 319 -14.00 -13.40 -16.19
CA GLY A 319 -14.84 -12.51 -16.98
C GLY A 319 -15.43 -11.33 -16.21
N ALA A 320 -15.20 -11.22 -14.90
CA ALA A 320 -15.58 -10.02 -14.16
C ALA A 320 -14.81 -8.80 -14.68
N VAL A 321 -15.48 -7.66 -14.72
CA VAL A 321 -14.93 -6.34 -15.08
C VAL A 321 -15.16 -5.42 -13.90
N PHE A 322 -14.15 -4.66 -13.53
CA PHE A 322 -14.17 -3.81 -12.35
C PHE A 322 -14.27 -2.33 -12.73
N ALA A 323 -15.00 -1.55 -11.95
CA ALA A 323 -15.08 -0.10 -12.14
C ALA A 323 -13.78 0.61 -11.72
N LEU A 324 -13.00 -0.05 -10.85
CA LEU A 324 -11.66 0.35 -10.42
C LEU A 324 -10.72 -0.81 -10.74
N PRO A 325 -9.56 -0.57 -11.38
CA PRO A 325 -8.68 -1.68 -11.69
C PRO A 325 -8.08 -2.20 -10.40
N LEU A 326 -7.94 -3.51 -10.35
CA LEU A 326 -7.21 -4.18 -9.31
C LEU A 326 -5.72 -4.08 -9.63
N VAL A 327 -4.88 -4.36 -8.65
CA VAL A 327 -3.43 -4.28 -8.82
C VAL A 327 -2.84 -5.67 -8.65
N PHE A 328 -2.34 -6.22 -9.75
CA PHE A 328 -1.60 -7.47 -9.75
C PHE A 328 -0.11 -7.21 -9.62
N ILE A 329 0.54 -7.96 -8.74
CA ILE A 329 1.93 -7.73 -8.34
C ILE A 329 2.66 -9.05 -8.43
N GLN A 330 3.78 -9.01 -9.13
CA GLN A 330 4.69 -10.12 -9.30
C GLN A 330 6.04 -9.79 -8.66
N ASP A 331 6.41 -10.57 -7.64
CA ASP A 331 7.75 -10.58 -7.09
C ASP A 331 8.73 -11.18 -8.12
N LYS A 332 9.77 -10.42 -8.48
CA LYS A 332 10.82 -10.80 -9.42
C LYS A 332 11.86 -11.71 -8.78
N THR A 333 11.96 -11.75 -7.44
CA THR A 333 12.93 -12.62 -6.76
C THR A 333 12.66 -14.11 -6.99
N VAL A 334 11.41 -14.47 -7.33
CA VAL A 334 11.03 -15.84 -7.70
C VAL A 334 11.15 -16.12 -9.20
N LEU A 335 11.58 -15.14 -10.00
CA LEU A 335 11.71 -15.23 -11.46
C LEU A 335 13.18 -15.27 -11.90
N ASN A 336 13.43 -15.90 -13.03
CA ASN A 336 14.71 -15.87 -13.72
C ASN A 336 14.85 -14.52 -14.44
N GLY A 337 15.80 -13.70 -13.97
CA GLY A 337 15.89 -12.28 -14.25
C GLY A 337 16.53 -11.88 -15.58
N THR A 338 16.94 -12.80 -16.45
CA THR A 338 17.55 -12.44 -17.73
C THR A 338 16.50 -12.23 -18.81
N ALA A 339 16.22 -10.97 -19.13
CA ALA A 339 15.43 -10.62 -20.31
C ALA A 339 16.11 -11.18 -21.58
N PRO A 340 15.37 -11.82 -22.49
CA PRO A 340 15.92 -12.18 -23.79
C PRO A 340 16.39 -10.94 -24.55
N THR A 341 17.37 -11.10 -25.44
CA THR A 341 17.86 -10.00 -26.28
C THR A 341 16.71 -9.34 -27.05
N GLY A 342 16.58 -8.02 -26.95
CA GLY A 342 15.51 -7.25 -27.61
C GLY A 342 14.30 -6.92 -26.74
N PHE A 343 14.24 -7.43 -25.51
CA PHE A 343 13.18 -7.12 -24.55
C PHE A 343 13.69 -6.17 -23.47
N THR A 344 12.92 -5.12 -23.14
CA THR A 344 13.40 -4.06 -22.23
C THR A 344 12.50 -3.75 -21.06
N SER A 345 11.33 -4.39 -20.95
CA SER A 345 10.43 -4.20 -19.81
C SER A 345 9.69 -5.49 -19.49
N GLY A 346 9.14 -5.59 -18.28
CA GLY A 346 8.11 -6.59 -18.02
C GLY A 346 6.80 -6.20 -18.70
N ALA A 347 5.92 -7.16 -18.92
CA ALA A 347 4.56 -6.94 -19.39
C ALA A 347 3.65 -7.99 -18.75
N LEU A 348 2.35 -7.72 -18.74
CA LEU A 348 1.31 -8.68 -18.37
C LEU A 348 0.47 -8.94 -19.62
N ALA A 349 0.58 -10.15 -20.15
CA ALA A 349 -0.09 -10.53 -21.37
C ALA A 349 -1.31 -11.40 -21.07
N TYR A 350 -2.44 -11.07 -21.68
CA TYR A 350 -3.68 -11.81 -21.57
C TYR A 350 -3.65 -13.06 -22.43
N PHE A 351 -4.07 -14.20 -21.90
CA PHE A 351 -4.34 -15.41 -22.68
C PHE A 351 -5.79 -15.88 -22.46
N GLY A 352 -6.39 -16.47 -23.49
CA GLY A 352 -7.82 -16.81 -23.49
C GLY A 352 -8.10 -18.18 -22.88
N ASN A 353 -7.18 -19.14 -23.06
CA ASN A 353 -7.36 -20.52 -22.61
C ASN A 353 -6.02 -21.24 -22.36
N ASP A 354 -6.09 -22.48 -21.86
CA ASP A 354 -4.93 -23.28 -21.48
C ASP A 354 -3.97 -23.59 -22.64
N ALA A 355 -4.50 -23.79 -23.85
CA ALA A 355 -3.68 -24.11 -25.01
C ALA A 355 -2.85 -22.90 -25.49
N ASP A 356 -3.21 -21.69 -25.05
CA ASP A 356 -2.50 -20.47 -25.41
C ASP A 356 -1.19 -20.31 -24.63
N VAL A 357 -0.91 -21.13 -23.62
CA VAL A 357 0.32 -21.05 -22.81
C VAL A 357 1.03 -22.39 -22.84
N ASP A 358 2.29 -22.41 -23.27
CA ASP A 358 3.17 -23.56 -23.10
C ASP A 358 3.90 -23.44 -21.75
N PRO A 359 3.52 -24.23 -20.73
CA PRO A 359 4.10 -24.13 -19.39
C PRO A 359 5.57 -24.56 -19.33
N SER A 360 6.05 -25.31 -20.32
CA SER A 360 7.41 -25.84 -20.36
C SER A 360 8.41 -24.83 -20.93
N THR A 361 8.01 -24.11 -21.98
CA THR A 361 8.85 -23.11 -22.65
C THR A 361 8.56 -21.69 -22.18
N ALA A 362 7.44 -21.46 -21.50
CA ALA A 362 6.89 -20.15 -21.19
C ALA A 362 6.60 -19.30 -22.44
N ASN A 363 6.35 -19.92 -23.59
CA ASN A 363 5.79 -19.20 -24.72
C ASN A 363 4.28 -19.10 -24.54
N ALA A 364 3.68 -17.98 -24.96
CA ALA A 364 2.24 -17.84 -24.97
C ALA A 364 1.74 -17.08 -26.19
N THR A 365 0.49 -17.31 -26.53
CA THR A 365 -0.28 -16.58 -27.53
C THR A 365 -1.19 -15.61 -26.78
N ALA A 366 -0.93 -14.32 -26.91
CA ALA A 366 -1.62 -13.29 -26.16
C ALA A 366 -2.40 -12.36 -27.08
N SER A 367 -3.62 -11.99 -26.70
CA SER A 367 -4.45 -11.05 -27.48
C SER A 367 -4.47 -9.64 -26.90
N GLN A 368 -3.83 -9.42 -25.74
CA GLN A 368 -3.66 -8.12 -25.10
C GLN A 368 -2.35 -8.11 -24.30
N MET A 369 -1.69 -6.96 -24.23
CA MET A 369 -0.54 -6.74 -23.35
C MET A 369 -0.75 -5.48 -22.53
N ARG A 370 -0.36 -5.54 -21.26
CA ARG A 370 -0.31 -4.42 -20.33
C ARG A 370 1.13 -4.22 -19.91
N PHE A 371 1.54 -2.97 -19.79
CA PHE A 371 2.88 -2.65 -19.30
C PHE A 371 2.83 -2.37 -17.79
N PRO A 372 3.96 -2.53 -17.09
CA PRO A 372 4.02 -2.31 -15.67
C PRO A 372 3.75 -0.83 -15.41
N LEU A 373 3.18 -0.55 -14.25
CA LEU A 373 3.06 0.80 -13.76
C LEU A 373 4.46 1.36 -13.47
N ALA A 374 4.60 2.68 -13.55
CA ALA A 374 5.86 3.39 -13.34
C ALA A 374 6.53 3.12 -11.97
N PHE A 375 5.80 2.52 -11.03
CA PHE A 375 6.27 2.15 -9.70
C PHE A 375 6.75 0.70 -9.57
N SER A 376 6.98 0.01 -10.70
CA SER A 376 7.69 -1.28 -10.66
C SER A 376 9.12 -1.07 -10.18
N THR A 377 9.52 -1.78 -9.14
CA THR A 377 10.86 -1.70 -8.56
C THR A 377 11.78 -2.76 -9.17
N ASP A 378 13.04 -2.79 -8.75
CA ASP A 378 13.93 -3.90 -9.07
C ASP A 378 13.40 -5.25 -8.55
N GLN A 379 12.54 -5.23 -7.53
CA GLN A 379 11.95 -6.41 -6.92
C GLN A 379 10.54 -6.72 -7.42
N TYR A 380 9.69 -5.74 -7.73
CA TYR A 380 8.28 -5.99 -8.05
C TYR A 380 7.89 -5.47 -9.43
N LEU A 381 7.11 -6.26 -10.16
CA LEU A 381 6.37 -5.79 -11.33
C LEU A 381 4.92 -5.59 -10.92
N THR A 382 4.36 -4.42 -11.23
CA THR A 382 2.99 -4.09 -10.83
C THR A 382 2.15 -3.71 -12.02
N PHE A 383 0.96 -4.30 -12.14
CA PHE A 383 0.08 -4.16 -13.29
C PHE A 383 -1.34 -3.81 -12.86
N PRO A 384 -2.01 -2.85 -13.53
CA PRO A 384 -3.44 -2.65 -13.34
C PRO A 384 -4.19 -3.75 -14.12
N ILE A 385 -5.19 -4.36 -13.51
CA ILE A 385 -6.08 -5.31 -14.18
C ILE A 385 -7.53 -4.88 -14.03
N TRP A 386 -8.19 -4.66 -15.16
CA TRP A 386 -9.57 -4.21 -15.25
C TRP A 386 -10.58 -5.35 -15.33
N HIS A 387 -10.10 -6.55 -15.59
CA HIS A 387 -10.94 -7.72 -15.72
C HIS A 387 -10.18 -8.97 -15.30
N PHE A 388 -10.91 -10.03 -15.01
CA PHE A 388 -10.34 -11.32 -14.67
C PHE A 388 -10.35 -12.30 -15.82
N SER A 389 -9.21 -12.95 -16.00
CA SER A 389 -8.95 -13.98 -17.00
C SER A 389 -7.64 -14.70 -16.65
N GLY A 390 -7.08 -15.40 -17.62
CA GLY A 390 -5.68 -15.81 -17.61
C GLY A 390 -4.72 -14.68 -17.98
N TYR A 391 -3.66 -14.51 -17.20
CA TYR A 391 -2.54 -13.62 -17.51
C TYR A 391 -1.18 -14.30 -17.32
N ILE A 392 -0.24 -14.00 -18.21
CA ILE A 392 1.16 -14.40 -18.09
C ILE A 392 2.02 -13.16 -17.91
N VAL A 393 2.90 -13.17 -16.92
CA VAL A 393 3.95 -12.15 -16.79
C VAL A 393 4.98 -12.46 -17.87
N SER A 394 5.18 -11.54 -18.79
CA SER A 394 6.05 -11.69 -19.95
C SER A 394 7.13 -10.62 -20.00
N TRP A 395 8.09 -10.83 -20.88
CA TRP A 395 8.96 -9.76 -21.34
C TRP A 395 8.23 -8.97 -22.42
N GLY A 396 8.24 -7.65 -22.33
CA GLY A 396 7.67 -6.74 -23.32
C GLY A 396 8.57 -6.61 -24.55
N CYS A 397 7.99 -6.82 -25.73
CA CYS A 397 8.63 -6.54 -27.02
C CYS A 397 8.77 -5.02 -27.20
N ARG A 398 9.87 -4.56 -27.80
CA ARG A 398 9.99 -3.16 -28.25
C ARG A 398 9.19 -2.89 -29.50
#